data_AF-A0A0P7WIS9-F1
#
_entry.id   AF-A0A0P7WIS9-F1
#
_cell.length_a   1.000
_cell.length_b   1.000
_cell.length_c   1.000
_cell.angle_alpha   90.00
_cell.angle_beta   90.00
_cell.angle_gamma   90.00
#
_symmetry.space_group_name_H-M   'P 1'
#
loop_
_entity.id
_entity.type
_entity.pdbx_description
1 polymer ?
#
loop_
_entity_poly.entity_id
_entity_poly.type
_entity_poly.pdbx_seq_one_letter_code
_entity_poly.pdbx_strand_id
1 'polypeptide(L)'
;MHVRQSYLLTAAVLALLLVVASQVVWWFFLYDADSGRAAGDWFPTVVIGVVLTMGAVLTLAWLGYRYYFRDLYRVSDELTLARYRHQSRIGDAMLPPVRSIVAGLNQVLGENHQLRSRHSETRGATAGDLAPRASSLRTASFVVFDTETTGLHPAGGDEIIAIGAVRIEQGVIVHDTHFDRLVYPGRSIPPESTVIHGIRDEDVAGAPTICAVLREFHAYCGQAVLVGHNVGFDMRFLKNKEKRCDLQFGPVALDTLLLSSALMPHLDRHDLDTLAERFNVPFTRRHTALGDALATASVFLHLMELAGDAGVHTVQDVLKKSRESVYAGLDY
;
A
#
# COMPACT_ATOMS: atom_id res chain seq x y z
N MET A 1 4.25 17.71 -20.65
CA MET A 1 5.21 18.83 -20.82
C MET A 1 5.60 19.52 -19.51
N HIS A 2 4.71 19.60 -18.51
CA HIS A 2 4.97 20.32 -17.24
C HIS A 2 6.03 19.70 -16.33
N VAL A 3 6.17 18.37 -16.30
CA VAL A 3 7.13 17.68 -15.42
C VAL A 3 8.59 18.03 -15.74
N ARG A 4 8.93 18.11 -17.04
CA ARG A 4 10.27 18.54 -17.50
C ARG A 4 10.60 19.98 -17.08
N GLN A 5 9.60 20.86 -17.02
CA GLN A 5 9.79 22.25 -16.59
C GLN A 5 10.08 22.35 -15.09
N SER A 6 9.45 21.52 -14.26
CA SER A 6 9.70 21.47 -12.81
C SER A 6 11.12 21.00 -12.46
N TYR A 7 11.66 20.03 -13.20
CA TYR A 7 13.05 19.57 -13.02
C TYR A 7 14.07 20.62 -13.47
N LEU A 8 13.83 21.27 -14.60
CA LEU A 8 14.68 22.36 -15.07
C LEU A 8 14.66 23.54 -14.10
N LEU A 9 13.51 23.86 -13.51
CA LEU A 9 13.39 24.91 -12.50
C LEU A 9 14.15 24.54 -11.21
N THR A 10 14.00 23.30 -10.73
CA THR A 10 14.69 22.83 -9.51
C THR A 10 16.20 22.79 -9.71
N ALA A 11 16.67 22.29 -10.86
CA ALA A 11 18.09 22.30 -11.23
C ALA A 11 18.64 23.73 -11.38
N ALA A 12 17.86 24.64 -11.97
CA ALA A 12 18.24 26.05 -12.09
C ALA A 12 18.34 26.74 -10.71
N VAL A 13 17.42 26.45 -9.78
CA VAL A 13 17.46 26.98 -8.40
C VAL A 13 18.67 26.43 -7.65
N LEU A 14 18.96 25.14 -7.74
CA LEU A 14 20.17 24.54 -7.14
C LEU A 14 21.46 25.13 -7.72
N ALA A 15 21.53 25.30 -9.04
CA ALA A 15 22.67 25.93 -9.69
C ALA A 15 22.85 27.38 -9.24
N LEU A 16 21.75 28.15 -9.12
CA LEU A 16 21.78 29.52 -8.61
C LEU A 16 22.27 29.59 -7.17
N LEU A 17 21.80 28.70 -6.29
CA LEU A 17 22.24 28.63 -4.89
C LEU A 17 23.73 28.30 -4.78
N LEU A 18 24.24 27.39 -5.61
CA LEU A 18 25.67 27.08 -5.67
C LEU A 18 26.51 28.25 -6.16
N VAL A 19 26.01 29.03 -7.13
CA VAL A 19 26.66 30.26 -7.59
C VAL A 19 26.65 31.33 -6.51
N VAL A 20 25.54 31.54 -5.81
CA VAL A 20 25.48 32.52 -4.71
C VAL A 20 26.42 32.12 -3.58
N ALA A 21 26.45 30.84 -3.20
CA ALA A 21 27.38 30.33 -2.19
C ALA A 21 28.85 30.54 -2.61
N SER A 22 29.20 30.28 -3.88
CA SER A 22 30.57 30.49 -4.37
C SER A 22 30.95 31.98 -4.45
N GLN A 23 30.01 32.85 -4.81
CA GLN A 23 30.22 34.31 -4.82
C GLN A 23 30.40 34.88 -3.41
N VAL A 24 29.67 34.37 -2.41
CA VAL A 24 29.87 34.76 -1.00
C VAL A 24 31.27 34.36 -0.52
N VAL A 25 31.72 33.15 -0.86
CA VAL A 25 33.09 32.70 -0.56
C VAL A 25 34.12 33.57 -1.29
N TRP A 26 33.90 33.89 -2.56
CA TRP A 26 34.84 34.67 -3.37
C TRP A 26 34.92 36.15 -2.96
N TRP A 27 33.78 36.78 -2.66
CA TRP A 27 33.71 38.13 -2.09
C TRP A 27 34.45 38.20 -0.75
N PHE A 28 34.38 37.14 0.05
CA PHE A 28 35.09 37.04 1.33
C PHE A 28 36.62 37.01 1.15
N PHE A 29 37.13 36.22 0.19
CA PHE A 29 38.56 36.20 -0.14
C PHE A 29 39.08 37.55 -0.68
N LEU A 30 38.25 38.31 -1.38
CA LEU A 30 38.61 39.65 -1.85
C LEU A 30 38.52 40.71 -0.76
N TYR A 31 37.53 40.62 0.14
CA TYR A 31 37.36 41.59 1.24
C TYR A 31 38.40 41.39 2.36
N ASP A 32 38.89 40.16 2.56
CA ASP A 32 39.93 39.86 3.55
C ASP A 32 41.31 40.42 3.16
N ALA A 33 41.58 40.53 1.86
CA ALA A 33 42.84 41.08 1.34
C ALA A 33 43.12 42.53 1.81
N ASP A 34 42.08 43.29 2.19
CA ASP A 34 42.17 44.70 2.59
C ASP A 34 41.91 44.96 4.10
N SER A 35 41.49 43.97 4.90
CA SER A 35 40.86 44.26 6.21
C SER A 35 41.72 44.04 7.46
N GLY A 36 42.91 43.44 7.33
CA GLY A 36 43.91 43.33 8.41
C GLY A 36 43.47 42.53 9.66
N ARG A 37 42.36 41.79 9.61
CA ARG A 37 41.85 40.96 10.70
C ARG A 37 42.53 39.59 10.73
N ALA A 38 42.74 39.02 11.92
CA ALA A 38 43.35 37.71 12.05
C ALA A 38 42.38 36.61 11.58
N ALA A 39 42.87 35.64 10.82
CA ALA A 39 42.06 34.55 10.23
C ALA A 39 41.22 33.75 11.25
N GLY A 40 41.58 33.78 12.54
CA GLY A 40 40.87 33.07 13.62
C GLY A 40 39.51 33.65 14.00
N ASP A 41 39.27 34.95 13.79
CA ASP A 41 38.03 35.62 14.22
C ASP A 41 36.83 35.25 13.33
N TRP A 42 37.09 34.67 12.17
CA TRP A 42 36.10 34.39 11.13
C TRP A 42 35.65 32.93 11.05
N PHE A 43 36.38 32.03 11.73
CA PHE A 43 36.12 30.60 11.69
C PHE A 43 34.66 30.22 12.04
N PRO A 44 34.02 30.81 13.08
CA PRO A 44 32.63 30.48 13.41
C PRO A 44 31.64 30.86 12.31
N THR A 45 31.83 32.02 11.68
CA THR A 45 30.93 32.55 10.65
C THR A 45 30.97 31.75 9.36
N VAL A 46 32.18 31.33 8.93
CA VAL A 46 32.35 30.47 7.75
C VAL A 46 31.73 29.10 7.98
N VAL A 47 31.95 28.51 9.17
CA VAL A 47 31.35 27.22 9.54
C VAL A 47 29.81 27.29 9.53
N ILE A 48 29.24 28.36 10.10
CA ILE A 48 27.78 28.57 10.09
C ILE A 48 27.25 28.68 8.66
N GLY A 49 27.92 29.44 7.78
CA GLY A 49 27.53 29.59 6.37
C GLY A 49 27.55 28.28 5.59
N VAL A 50 28.58 27.45 5.79
CA VAL A 50 28.69 26.12 5.17
C VAL A 50 27.58 25.19 5.68
N VAL A 51 27.33 25.15 6.98
CA VAL A 51 26.28 24.30 7.59
C VAL A 51 24.89 24.68 7.09
N LEU A 52 24.56 25.98 7.03
CA LEU A 52 23.26 26.43 6.51
C LEU A 52 23.08 26.09 5.02
N THR A 53 24.15 26.21 4.23
CA THR A 53 24.13 25.86 2.80
C THR A 53 23.93 24.37 2.60
N MET A 54 24.67 23.52 3.34
CA MET A 54 24.47 22.07 3.32
C MET A 54 23.06 21.67 3.76
N GLY A 55 22.53 22.30 4.82
CA GLY A 55 21.17 22.06 5.29
C GLY A 55 20.12 22.40 4.23
N ALA A 56 20.27 23.52 3.53
CA ALA A 56 19.38 23.91 2.44
C ALA A 56 19.46 22.94 1.25
N VAL A 57 20.67 22.51 0.86
CA VAL A 57 20.86 21.51 -0.22
C VAL A 57 20.23 20.16 0.16
N LEU A 58 20.43 19.69 1.40
CA LEU A 58 19.83 18.44 1.87
C LEU A 58 18.30 18.52 1.95
N THR A 59 17.76 19.66 2.38
CA THR A 59 16.31 19.88 2.44
C THR A 59 15.69 19.90 1.05
N LEU A 60 16.33 20.58 0.09
CA LEU A 60 15.88 20.61 -1.31
C LEU A 60 16.04 19.24 -1.99
N ALA A 61 17.11 18.51 -1.70
CA ALA A 61 17.29 17.14 -2.17
C ALA A 61 16.23 16.20 -1.58
N TRP A 62 15.88 16.36 -0.30
CA TRP A 62 14.81 15.58 0.35
C TRP A 62 13.42 15.91 -0.20
N LEU A 63 13.11 17.20 -0.39
CA LEU A 63 11.87 17.65 -1.03
C LEU A 63 11.79 17.16 -2.49
N GLY A 64 12.89 17.25 -3.24
CA GLY A 64 13.01 16.74 -4.60
C GLY A 64 12.86 15.23 -4.67
N TYR A 65 13.47 14.48 -3.74
CA TYR A 65 13.33 13.03 -3.62
C TYR A 65 11.88 12.64 -3.31
N ARG A 66 11.22 13.34 -2.39
CA ARG A 66 9.81 13.12 -2.04
C ARG A 66 8.88 13.42 -3.23
N TYR A 67 9.13 14.48 -3.99
CA TYR A 67 8.39 14.78 -5.22
C TYR A 67 8.67 13.77 -6.34
N TYR A 68 9.92 13.36 -6.51
CA TYR A 68 10.34 12.37 -7.50
C TYR A 68 9.67 11.02 -7.25
N PHE A 69 9.62 10.55 -6.01
CA PHE A 69 8.92 9.31 -5.66
C PHE A 69 7.41 9.43 -5.86
N ARG A 70 6.80 10.57 -5.46
CA ARG A 70 5.37 10.82 -5.70
C ARG A 70 5.01 10.81 -7.19
N ASP A 71 5.87 11.37 -8.05
CA ASP A 71 5.67 11.33 -9.51
C ASP A 71 6.05 9.97 -10.13
N LEU A 72 6.93 9.17 -9.52
CA LEU A 72 7.20 7.79 -9.95
C LEU A 72 5.96 6.90 -9.77
N TYR A 73 5.25 7.06 -8.64
CA TYR A 73 3.95 6.42 -8.40
C TYR A 73 2.88 6.94 -9.38
N ARG A 74 2.89 8.24 -9.69
CA ARG A 74 2.02 8.81 -10.73
C ARG A 74 2.26 8.19 -12.11
N VAL A 75 3.52 8.01 -12.50
CA VAL A 75 3.89 7.43 -13.80
C VAL A 75 3.63 5.92 -13.82
N SER A 76 3.78 5.18 -12.71
CA SER A 76 3.37 3.76 -12.66
C SER A 76 1.87 3.59 -12.82
N ASP A 77 1.07 4.46 -12.21
CA ASP A 77 -0.40 4.38 -12.29
C ASP A 77 -0.93 4.87 -13.64
N GLU A 78 -0.37 5.96 -14.19
CA GLU A 78 -0.68 6.43 -15.54
C GLU A 78 -0.22 5.42 -16.61
N LEU A 79 0.91 4.72 -16.42
CA LEU A 79 1.35 3.65 -17.33
C LEU A 79 0.51 2.37 -17.18
N THR A 80 -0.04 2.10 -15.99
CA THR A 80 -0.95 0.96 -15.75
C THR A 80 -2.30 1.22 -16.43
N LEU A 81 -2.83 2.44 -16.33
CA LEU A 81 -4.05 2.87 -17.01
C LEU A 81 -3.87 3.08 -18.53
N ALA A 82 -2.72 3.59 -18.98
CA ALA A 82 -2.40 3.79 -20.40
C ALA A 82 -2.06 2.48 -21.12
N ARG A 83 -1.42 1.50 -20.46
CA ARG A 83 -1.21 0.15 -21.01
C ARG A 83 -2.51 -0.60 -21.24
N TYR A 84 -3.55 -0.32 -20.46
CA TYR A 84 -4.83 -0.98 -20.62
C TYR A 84 -5.67 -0.41 -21.78
N ARG A 85 -5.52 0.90 -22.08
CA ARG A 85 -6.13 1.51 -23.29
C ARG A 85 -5.41 1.17 -24.59
N HIS A 86 -4.13 0.81 -24.54
CA HIS A 86 -3.35 0.48 -25.72
C HIS A 86 -2.56 -0.81 -25.51
N GLN A 87 -3.09 -1.91 -26.05
CA GLN A 87 -2.31 -3.12 -26.22
C GLN A 87 -1.08 -2.81 -27.09
N SER A 88 0.08 -3.20 -26.55
CA SER A 88 1.40 -3.34 -27.17
C SER A 88 2.35 -2.12 -27.18
N ARG A 89 3.60 -2.42 -26.76
CA ARG A 89 4.88 -1.69 -26.99
C ARG A 89 5.35 -0.62 -25.99
N ILE A 90 5.51 -0.96 -24.70
CA ILE A 90 6.49 -0.27 -23.82
C ILE A 90 7.12 -1.28 -22.84
N GLY A 91 7.64 -2.41 -23.34
CA GLY A 91 8.29 -3.43 -22.50
C GLY A 91 9.77 -3.14 -22.21
N ASP A 92 10.42 -2.37 -23.10
CA ASP A 92 11.89 -2.37 -23.19
C ASP A 92 12.56 -1.14 -22.55
N ALA A 93 11.79 -0.22 -21.97
CA ALA A 93 12.30 1.04 -21.38
C ALA A 93 12.27 1.07 -19.83
N MET A 94 11.87 -0.01 -19.17
CA MET A 94 11.76 -0.08 -17.70
C MET A 94 12.99 -0.73 -17.07
N LEU A 95 13.44 -0.19 -15.92
CA LEU A 95 14.50 -0.79 -15.10
C LEU A 95 14.09 -2.21 -14.67
N PRO A 96 15.04 -3.18 -14.59
CA PRO A 96 14.74 -4.59 -14.32
C PRO A 96 13.83 -4.88 -13.10
N PRO A 97 13.97 -4.17 -11.96
CA PRO A 97 13.11 -4.40 -10.79
C PRO A 97 11.64 -3.99 -11.03
N VAL A 98 11.40 -2.94 -11.81
CA VAL A 98 10.03 -2.49 -12.15
C VAL A 98 9.40 -3.45 -13.15
N ARG A 99 10.20 -4.04 -14.03
CA ARG A 99 9.74 -5.02 -15.02
C ARG A 99 9.27 -6.31 -14.36
N SER A 100 9.94 -6.80 -13.31
CA SER A 100 9.53 -8.01 -12.57
C SER A 100 8.27 -7.78 -11.75
N ILE A 101 8.12 -6.60 -11.11
CA ILE A 101 6.90 -6.21 -10.39
C ILE A 101 5.72 -6.11 -11.35
N VAL A 102 5.88 -5.46 -12.51
CA VAL A 102 4.79 -5.31 -13.48
C VAL A 102 4.46 -6.60 -14.22
N ALA A 103 5.47 -7.39 -14.61
CA ALA A 103 5.23 -8.74 -15.11
C ALA A 103 4.54 -9.60 -14.06
N GLY A 104 4.87 -9.37 -12.79
CA GLY A 104 4.28 -10.07 -11.69
C GLY A 104 2.82 -9.74 -11.46
N LEU A 105 2.49 -8.45 -11.42
CA LEU A 105 1.12 -7.97 -11.43
C LEU A 105 0.36 -8.64 -12.59
N ASN A 106 0.84 -8.53 -13.84
CA ASN A 106 0.19 -9.07 -15.04
C ASN A 106 -0.10 -10.59 -15.01
N GLN A 107 0.79 -11.41 -14.43
CA GLN A 107 0.59 -12.85 -14.33
C GLN A 107 -0.41 -13.21 -13.21
N VAL A 108 -0.36 -12.50 -12.09
CA VAL A 108 -1.36 -12.61 -11.02
C VAL A 108 -2.75 -12.27 -11.57
N LEU A 109 -2.85 -11.22 -12.42
CA LEU A 109 -4.08 -10.87 -13.13
C LEU A 109 -4.59 -12.07 -13.96
N GLY A 110 -3.73 -12.71 -14.77
CA GLY A 110 -4.14 -13.80 -15.67
C GLY A 110 -4.63 -15.09 -15.00
N GLU A 111 -4.15 -15.42 -13.80
CA GLU A 111 -4.55 -16.64 -13.07
C GLU A 111 -5.90 -16.48 -12.33
N ASN A 112 -6.31 -15.25 -12.03
CA ASN A 112 -7.59 -14.93 -11.36
C ASN A 112 -8.83 -15.44 -12.12
N HIS A 113 -8.74 -15.53 -13.45
CA HIS A 113 -9.80 -16.02 -14.33
C HIS A 113 -10.13 -17.52 -14.12
N GLN A 114 -9.13 -18.36 -13.82
CA GLN A 114 -9.33 -19.82 -13.72
C GLN A 114 -9.96 -20.25 -12.38
N LEU A 115 -9.76 -19.47 -11.31
CA LEU A 115 -10.31 -19.77 -9.99
C LEU A 115 -11.78 -19.34 -9.85
N ARG A 116 -12.15 -18.18 -10.43
CA ARG A 116 -13.54 -17.68 -10.44
C ARG A 116 -14.48 -18.57 -11.27
N SER A 117 -14.02 -19.04 -12.43
CA SER A 117 -14.79 -19.98 -13.27
C SER A 117 -14.98 -21.33 -12.58
N ARG A 118 -13.96 -21.86 -11.88
CA ARG A 118 -14.08 -23.11 -11.10
C ARG A 118 -14.94 -22.99 -9.83
N HIS A 119 -14.97 -21.84 -9.16
CA HIS A 119 -15.81 -21.65 -7.96
C HIS A 119 -17.28 -21.36 -8.26
N SER A 120 -17.60 -20.84 -9.44
CA SER A 120 -19.00 -20.69 -9.88
C SER A 120 -19.67 -22.05 -10.14
N GLU A 121 -18.90 -23.11 -10.39
CA GLU A 121 -19.42 -24.42 -10.81
C GLU A 121 -19.38 -25.50 -9.72
N THR A 122 -18.87 -25.23 -8.50
CA THR A 122 -18.79 -26.29 -7.47
C THR A 122 -19.01 -25.78 -6.05
N ARG A 123 -20.24 -25.95 -5.54
CA ARG A 123 -20.66 -26.34 -4.17
C ARG A 123 -21.89 -25.57 -3.68
N GLY A 124 -22.88 -26.30 -3.17
CA GLY A 124 -24.01 -25.72 -2.43
C GLY A 124 -23.52 -25.12 -1.12
N ALA A 125 -23.87 -23.85 -0.87
CA ALA A 125 -23.58 -23.16 0.38
C ALA A 125 -24.31 -23.84 1.55
N THR A 126 -23.62 -24.04 2.68
CA THR A 126 -24.25 -24.57 3.89
C THR A 126 -24.97 -23.45 4.66
N ALA A 127 -25.90 -23.79 5.57
CA ALA A 127 -26.65 -22.81 6.35
C ALA A 127 -25.76 -21.87 7.19
N GLY A 128 -24.56 -22.33 7.61
CA GLY A 128 -23.57 -21.51 8.31
C GLY A 128 -22.88 -20.46 7.42
N ASP A 129 -22.72 -20.73 6.12
CA ASP A 129 -22.09 -19.80 5.16
C ASP A 129 -23.02 -18.63 4.78
N LEU A 130 -24.32 -18.76 5.04
CA LEU A 130 -25.35 -17.79 4.66
C LEU A 130 -25.66 -16.79 5.79
N ALA A 131 -25.45 -17.17 7.06
CA ALA A 131 -25.77 -16.32 8.21
C ALA A 131 -25.04 -14.95 8.22
N PRO A 132 -23.73 -14.87 7.91
CA PRO A 132 -23.04 -13.58 7.84
C PRO A 132 -23.56 -12.70 6.69
N ARG A 133 -24.04 -13.30 5.60
CA ARG A 133 -24.49 -12.57 4.41
C ARG A 133 -25.81 -11.82 4.62
N ALA A 134 -26.73 -12.41 5.38
CA ALA A 134 -28.02 -11.79 5.70
C ALA A 134 -27.93 -10.75 6.84
N SER A 135 -26.78 -10.64 7.51
CA SER A 135 -26.59 -9.75 8.64
C SER A 135 -26.60 -8.28 8.22
N SER A 136 -27.20 -7.43 9.05
CA SER A 136 -27.13 -5.97 8.86
C SER A 136 -25.69 -5.50 8.98
N LEU A 137 -25.27 -4.58 8.10
CA LEU A 137 -23.93 -3.99 8.11
C LEU A 137 -23.58 -3.35 9.45
N ARG A 138 -24.58 -2.77 10.15
CA ARG A 138 -24.35 -2.09 11.43
C ARG A 138 -24.06 -3.05 12.58
N THR A 139 -24.55 -4.29 12.51
CA THR A 139 -24.46 -5.27 13.61
C THR A 139 -23.54 -6.45 13.29
N ALA A 140 -23.11 -6.60 12.04
CA ALA A 140 -22.19 -7.64 11.63
C ALA A 140 -20.80 -7.42 12.25
N SER A 141 -20.12 -8.53 12.55
CA SER A 141 -18.72 -8.54 12.96
C SER A 141 -17.82 -8.61 11.73
N PHE A 142 -16.81 -7.76 11.67
CA PHE A 142 -15.82 -7.76 10.60
C PHE A 142 -14.42 -7.92 11.15
N VAL A 143 -13.56 -8.57 10.36
CA VAL A 143 -12.12 -8.59 10.58
C VAL A 143 -11.48 -7.98 9.36
N VAL A 144 -10.93 -6.78 9.56
CA VAL A 144 -10.21 -6.06 8.52
C VAL A 144 -8.75 -6.45 8.63
N PHE A 145 -8.15 -6.92 7.54
CA PHE A 145 -6.79 -7.43 7.55
C PHE A 145 -6.01 -7.03 6.30
N ASP A 146 -4.70 -7.10 6.43
CA ASP A 146 -3.72 -6.84 5.38
C ASP A 146 -2.50 -7.77 5.58
N THR A 147 -1.80 -8.08 4.49
CA THR A 147 -0.62 -8.94 4.51
C THR A 147 0.57 -8.30 3.83
N GLU A 148 1.74 -8.46 4.45
CA GLU A 148 3.02 -8.19 3.78
C GLU A 148 3.61 -9.50 3.29
N THR A 149 4.25 -9.47 2.12
CA THR A 149 4.66 -10.68 1.40
C THR A 149 6.05 -10.53 0.79
N THR A 150 6.70 -11.66 0.50
CA THR A 150 8.01 -11.65 -0.19
C THR A 150 7.92 -11.20 -1.64
N GLY A 151 6.72 -11.15 -2.23
CA GLY A 151 6.48 -10.84 -3.63
C GLY A 151 5.00 -11.03 -3.95
N LEU A 152 4.63 -10.99 -5.22
CA LEU A 152 3.22 -10.92 -5.62
C LEU A 152 2.62 -12.28 -6.01
N HIS A 153 3.43 -13.35 -6.09
CA HIS A 153 3.06 -14.63 -6.69
C HIS A 153 2.96 -15.78 -5.69
N PRO A 154 1.81 -15.97 -5.03
CA PRO A 154 1.66 -17.08 -4.11
C PRO A 154 1.86 -18.43 -4.82
N ALA A 155 1.36 -18.60 -6.04
CA ALA A 155 1.54 -19.82 -6.84
C ALA A 155 3.01 -20.02 -7.29
N GLY A 156 3.75 -18.92 -7.47
CA GLY A 156 5.18 -18.91 -7.80
C GLY A 156 6.10 -19.13 -6.60
N GLY A 157 5.55 -19.32 -5.41
CA GLY A 157 6.31 -19.60 -4.19
C GLY A 157 6.57 -18.38 -3.30
N ASP A 158 5.99 -17.21 -3.58
CA ASP A 158 6.02 -16.09 -2.64
C ASP A 158 5.23 -16.44 -1.38
N GLU A 159 5.70 -15.90 -0.25
CA GLU A 159 5.24 -16.25 1.09
C GLU A 159 4.79 -15.00 1.84
N ILE A 160 3.84 -15.18 2.77
CA ILE A 160 3.44 -14.14 3.73
C ILE A 160 4.56 -13.98 4.77
N ILE A 161 4.89 -12.74 5.09
CA ILE A 161 5.89 -12.37 6.12
C ILE A 161 5.29 -11.56 7.26
N ALA A 162 4.11 -10.96 7.09
CA ALA A 162 3.36 -10.36 8.19
C ALA A 162 1.85 -10.43 7.94
N ILE A 163 1.08 -10.51 9.02
CA ILE A 163 -0.38 -10.38 9.00
C ILE A 163 -0.78 -9.39 10.07
N GLY A 164 -1.52 -8.37 9.66
CA GLY A 164 -2.10 -7.35 10.53
C GLY A 164 -3.61 -7.39 10.41
N ALA A 165 -4.33 -7.30 11.52
CA ALA A 165 -5.78 -7.25 11.50
C ALA A 165 -6.40 -6.57 12.71
N VAL A 166 -7.58 -6.01 12.51
CA VAL A 166 -8.42 -5.40 13.56
C VAL A 166 -9.86 -5.85 13.42
N ARG A 167 -10.57 -5.89 14.55
CA ARG A 167 -12.00 -6.21 14.56
C ARG A 167 -12.84 -4.95 14.52
N ILE A 168 -13.95 -5.04 13.80
CA ILE A 168 -15.05 -4.09 13.89
C ILE A 168 -16.24 -4.84 14.46
N GLU A 169 -16.78 -4.33 15.55
CA GLU A 169 -17.97 -4.86 16.21
C GLU A 169 -18.97 -3.72 16.37
N GLN A 170 -20.23 -3.95 15.97
CA GLN A 170 -21.29 -2.93 16.06
C GLN A 170 -20.92 -1.57 15.41
N GLY A 171 -20.16 -1.61 14.31
CA GLY A 171 -19.70 -0.41 13.60
C GLY A 171 -18.56 0.36 14.27
N VAL A 172 -17.89 -0.22 15.26
CA VAL A 172 -16.76 0.40 15.98
C VAL A 172 -15.53 -0.48 15.90
N ILE A 173 -14.35 0.13 15.68
CA ILE A 173 -13.06 -0.58 15.73
C ILE A 173 -12.75 -0.95 17.19
N VAL A 174 -12.50 -2.23 17.44
CA VAL A 174 -12.13 -2.74 18.76
C VAL A 174 -10.61 -2.63 18.94
N HIS A 175 -10.15 -1.52 19.52
CA HIS A 175 -8.71 -1.23 19.63
C HIS A 175 -7.93 -2.17 20.56
N ASP A 176 -8.58 -2.73 21.58
CA ASP A 176 -7.93 -3.60 22.58
C ASP A 176 -7.59 -4.99 22.03
N THR A 177 -8.18 -5.36 20.89
CA THR A 177 -7.96 -6.65 20.24
C THR A 177 -7.48 -6.41 18.81
N HIS A 178 -6.17 -6.42 18.61
CA HIS A 178 -5.55 -6.42 17.28
C HIS A 178 -4.71 -7.69 17.09
N PHE A 179 -4.55 -8.08 15.83
CA PHE A 179 -3.66 -9.14 15.41
C PHE A 179 -2.47 -8.50 14.69
N ASP A 180 -1.25 -8.72 15.19
CA ASP A 180 -0.02 -8.24 14.57
C ASP A 180 1.03 -9.33 14.75
N ARG A 181 1.37 -10.02 13.65
CA ARG A 181 2.28 -11.15 13.66
C ARG A 181 3.21 -11.10 12.46
N LEU A 182 4.50 -11.18 12.74
CA LEU A 182 5.51 -11.57 11.75
C LEU A 182 5.44 -13.08 11.52
N VAL A 183 5.85 -13.48 10.32
CA VAL A 183 5.85 -14.87 9.86
C VAL A 183 7.22 -15.19 9.31
N TYR A 184 7.80 -16.32 9.71
CA TYR A 184 8.99 -16.84 9.07
C TYR A 184 8.60 -17.47 7.72
N PRO A 185 9.06 -16.91 6.58
CA PRO A 185 8.62 -17.36 5.25
C PRO A 185 9.33 -18.63 4.78
N GLY A 186 10.39 -19.09 5.46
CA GLY A 186 11.20 -20.23 5.01
C GLY A 186 12.02 -19.96 3.74
N ARG A 187 12.20 -18.68 3.37
CA ARG A 187 12.99 -18.20 2.23
C ARG A 187 13.53 -16.80 2.51
N SER A 188 14.51 -16.35 1.73
CA SER A 188 14.98 -14.96 1.79
C SER A 188 13.93 -13.98 1.28
N ILE A 189 13.81 -12.83 1.93
CA ILE A 189 12.97 -11.72 1.52
C ILE A 189 13.70 -10.90 0.45
N PRO A 190 13.12 -10.74 -0.76
CA PRO A 190 13.74 -9.93 -1.81
C PRO A 190 13.93 -8.46 -1.39
N PRO A 191 15.05 -7.81 -1.78
CA PRO A 191 15.29 -6.41 -1.47
C PRO A 191 14.20 -5.47 -1.98
N GLU A 192 13.62 -5.76 -3.14
CA GLU A 192 12.53 -4.98 -3.74
C GLU A 192 11.29 -4.92 -2.84
N SER A 193 10.95 -6.02 -2.16
CA SER A 193 9.83 -6.10 -1.23
C SER A 193 10.18 -5.37 0.07
N THR A 194 11.41 -5.56 0.56
CA THR A 194 11.95 -4.88 1.74
C THR A 194 11.86 -3.34 1.62
N VAL A 195 12.06 -2.78 0.43
CA VAL A 195 11.93 -1.33 0.18
C VAL A 195 10.51 -0.81 0.45
N ILE A 196 9.50 -1.66 0.30
CA ILE A 196 8.09 -1.31 0.48
C ILE A 196 7.71 -1.39 1.96
N HIS A 197 7.84 -2.57 2.56
CA HIS A 197 7.33 -2.87 3.90
C HIS A 197 8.37 -2.74 5.02
N GLY A 198 9.65 -2.57 4.68
CA GLY A 198 10.74 -2.41 5.64
C GLY A 198 11.22 -3.68 6.35
N ILE A 199 10.43 -4.75 6.36
CA ILE A 199 10.76 -6.05 6.97
C ILE A 199 11.93 -6.74 6.25
N ARG A 200 12.93 -7.14 7.03
CA ARG A 200 14.16 -7.83 6.61
C ARG A 200 14.19 -9.28 7.08
N ASP A 201 15.09 -10.09 6.52
CA ASP A 201 15.30 -11.48 6.92
C ASP A 201 15.58 -11.63 8.43
N GLU A 202 16.31 -10.68 9.01
CA GLU A 202 16.64 -10.65 10.44
C GLU A 202 15.42 -10.45 11.34
N ASP A 203 14.40 -9.72 10.87
CA ASP A 203 13.17 -9.46 11.62
C ASP A 203 12.29 -10.70 11.73
N VAL A 204 12.35 -11.59 10.73
CA VAL A 204 11.49 -12.78 10.64
C VAL A 204 12.20 -14.09 10.99
N ALA A 205 13.52 -14.09 11.19
CA ALA A 205 14.30 -15.30 11.41
C ALA A 205 13.83 -16.13 12.63
N GLY A 206 13.34 -15.47 13.67
CA GLY A 206 12.79 -16.12 14.87
C GLY A 206 11.25 -16.21 14.90
N ALA A 207 10.57 -15.75 13.84
CA ALA A 207 9.11 -15.69 13.81
C ALA A 207 8.49 -17.08 13.64
N PRO A 208 7.22 -17.28 14.04
CA PRO A 208 6.55 -18.56 13.86
C PRO A 208 6.34 -18.90 12.38
N THR A 209 6.16 -20.21 12.09
CA THR A 209 5.80 -20.65 10.74
C THR A 209 4.42 -20.16 10.33
N ILE A 210 4.19 -20.00 9.03
CA ILE A 210 2.90 -19.55 8.49
C ILE A 210 1.72 -20.40 8.96
N CYS A 211 1.83 -21.72 9.08
CA CYS A 211 0.69 -22.52 9.57
C CYS A 211 0.41 -22.33 11.06
N ALA A 212 1.38 -21.92 11.88
CA ALA A 212 1.12 -21.54 13.26
C ALA A 212 0.35 -20.21 13.29
N VAL A 213 0.86 -19.20 12.58
CA VAL A 213 0.24 -17.87 12.53
C VAL A 213 -1.16 -17.92 11.91
N LEU A 214 -1.38 -18.69 10.84
CA LEU A 214 -2.71 -18.81 10.22
C LEU A 214 -3.74 -19.50 11.12
N ARG A 215 -3.33 -20.39 12.03
CA ARG A 215 -4.27 -20.98 13.01
C ARG A 215 -4.67 -19.94 14.06
N GLU A 216 -3.72 -19.15 14.55
CA GLU A 216 -4.01 -18.02 15.44
C GLU A 216 -4.93 -17.00 14.75
N PHE A 217 -4.62 -16.66 13.50
CA PHE A 217 -5.41 -15.72 12.71
C PHE A 217 -6.82 -16.26 12.43
N HIS A 218 -6.96 -17.53 12.04
CA HIS A 218 -8.26 -18.16 11.83
C HIS A 218 -9.13 -18.16 13.10
N ALA A 219 -8.53 -18.47 14.25
CA ALA A 219 -9.21 -18.38 15.55
C ALA A 219 -9.62 -16.93 15.88
N TYR A 220 -8.75 -15.95 15.59
CA TYR A 220 -9.05 -14.53 15.75
C TYR A 220 -10.21 -14.08 14.85
N CYS A 221 -10.29 -14.60 13.62
CA CYS A 221 -11.37 -14.31 12.68
C CYS A 221 -12.71 -14.86 13.15
N GLY A 222 -12.75 -16.09 13.67
CA GLY A 222 -13.99 -16.75 14.07
C GLY A 222 -15.01 -16.79 12.94
N GLN A 223 -16.21 -16.22 13.18
CA GLN A 223 -17.29 -16.13 12.19
C GLN A 223 -17.42 -14.75 11.53
N ALA A 224 -16.48 -13.83 11.79
CA ALA A 224 -16.53 -12.49 11.24
C ALA A 224 -16.31 -12.49 9.72
N VAL A 225 -16.89 -11.49 9.05
CA VAL A 225 -16.67 -11.27 7.62
C VAL A 225 -15.28 -10.66 7.43
N LEU A 226 -14.47 -11.27 6.57
CA LEU A 226 -13.16 -10.74 6.23
C LEU A 226 -13.29 -9.52 5.32
N VAL A 227 -12.48 -8.50 5.56
CA VAL A 227 -12.46 -7.25 4.81
C VAL A 227 -11.01 -6.88 4.53
N GLY A 228 -10.74 -6.34 3.35
CA GLY A 228 -9.42 -5.79 3.01
C GLY A 228 -9.51 -4.78 1.88
N HIS A 229 -8.36 -4.24 1.47
CA HIS A 229 -8.25 -3.34 0.33
C HIS A 229 -7.55 -4.07 -0.81
N ASN A 230 -8.23 -4.26 -1.94
CA ASN A 230 -7.77 -5.18 -2.97
C ASN A 230 -7.59 -6.62 -2.42
N VAL A 231 -8.51 -7.03 -1.53
CA VAL A 231 -8.41 -8.22 -0.67
C VAL A 231 -8.28 -9.53 -1.44
N GLY A 232 -8.58 -9.53 -2.74
CA GLY A 232 -8.30 -10.66 -3.62
C GLY A 232 -6.83 -11.09 -3.59
N PHE A 233 -5.91 -10.13 -3.44
CA PHE A 233 -4.48 -10.38 -3.27
C PHE A 233 -4.19 -11.22 -2.03
N ASP A 234 -4.57 -10.73 -0.85
CA ASP A 234 -4.31 -11.38 0.43
C ASP A 234 -5.00 -12.75 0.51
N MET A 235 -6.25 -12.82 0.02
CA MET A 235 -7.00 -14.07 0.01
C MET A 235 -6.34 -15.14 -0.83
N ARG A 236 -5.64 -14.83 -1.93
CA ARG A 236 -4.89 -15.84 -2.69
C ARG A 236 -3.76 -16.45 -1.87
N PHE A 237 -3.03 -15.64 -1.11
CA PHE A 237 -2.01 -16.15 -0.20
C PHE A 237 -2.63 -17.08 0.85
N LEU A 238 -3.71 -16.66 1.50
CA LEU A 238 -4.41 -17.49 2.49
C LEU A 238 -4.90 -18.81 1.87
N LYS A 239 -5.59 -18.73 0.72
CA LYS A 239 -6.15 -19.88 -0.02
C LYS A 239 -5.07 -20.89 -0.44
N ASN A 240 -3.91 -20.41 -0.87
CA ASN A 240 -2.79 -21.29 -1.22
C ASN A 240 -2.28 -22.09 -0.01
N LYS A 241 -2.44 -21.58 1.22
CA LYS A 241 -1.97 -22.26 2.44
C LYS A 241 -3.01 -23.17 3.09
N GLU A 242 -4.31 -23.04 2.76
CA GLU A 242 -5.41 -23.80 3.36
C GLU A 242 -5.15 -25.30 3.47
N LYS A 243 -4.82 -25.95 2.35
CA LYS A 243 -4.57 -27.40 2.31
C LYS A 243 -3.39 -27.81 3.19
N ARG A 244 -2.31 -27.01 3.19
CA ARG A 244 -1.10 -27.32 3.96
C ARG A 244 -1.29 -27.10 5.46
N CYS A 245 -2.10 -26.11 5.84
CA CYS A 245 -2.29 -25.73 7.23
C CYS A 245 -3.52 -26.38 7.89
N ASP A 246 -4.31 -27.14 7.11
CA ASP A 246 -5.59 -27.75 7.52
C ASP A 246 -6.59 -26.68 8.00
N LEU A 247 -6.77 -25.65 7.18
CA LEU A 247 -7.62 -24.50 7.46
C LEU A 247 -8.57 -24.25 6.30
N GLN A 248 -9.69 -23.60 6.59
CA GLN A 248 -10.64 -23.11 5.60
C GLN A 248 -11.05 -21.68 5.95
N PHE A 249 -10.65 -20.73 5.10
CA PHE A 249 -11.15 -19.38 5.13
C PHE A 249 -12.43 -19.29 4.32
N GLY A 250 -13.37 -18.46 4.75
CA GLY A 250 -14.67 -18.32 4.08
C GLY A 250 -14.52 -17.94 2.59
N PRO A 251 -15.50 -18.29 1.74
CA PRO A 251 -15.46 -17.96 0.31
C PRO A 251 -15.67 -16.46 0.02
N VAL A 252 -15.94 -15.65 1.04
CA VAL A 252 -16.34 -14.25 0.90
C VAL A 252 -15.45 -13.37 1.74
N ALA A 253 -14.74 -12.47 1.07
CA ALA A 253 -14.15 -11.29 1.66
C ALA A 253 -14.76 -10.05 1.00
N LEU A 254 -14.96 -8.98 1.76
CA LEU A 254 -15.39 -7.68 1.25
C LEU A 254 -14.16 -6.88 0.82
N ASP A 255 -14.22 -6.35 -0.39
CA ASP A 255 -13.14 -5.53 -0.94
C ASP A 255 -13.53 -4.05 -0.90
N THR A 256 -12.79 -3.26 -0.13
CA THR A 256 -13.00 -1.81 0.00
C THR A 256 -12.64 -1.05 -1.29
N LEU A 257 -11.76 -1.58 -2.13
CA LEU A 257 -11.47 -1.03 -3.47
C LEU A 257 -12.73 -1.11 -4.35
N LEU A 258 -13.32 -2.32 -4.45
CA LEU A 258 -14.52 -2.54 -5.23
C LEU A 258 -15.71 -1.74 -4.67
N LEU A 259 -15.88 -1.74 -3.35
CA LEU A 259 -16.97 -1.00 -2.71
C LEU A 259 -16.84 0.51 -2.93
N SER A 260 -15.67 1.09 -2.72
CA SER A 260 -15.45 2.52 -2.91
C SER A 260 -15.70 2.94 -4.37
N SER A 261 -15.25 2.12 -5.32
CA SER A 261 -15.49 2.34 -6.76
C SER A 261 -16.97 2.29 -7.13
N ALA A 262 -17.73 1.36 -6.55
CA ALA A 262 -19.16 1.27 -6.81
C ALA A 262 -19.97 2.41 -6.16
N LEU A 263 -19.51 2.95 -5.02
CA LEU A 263 -20.19 4.03 -4.29
C LEU A 263 -19.79 5.42 -4.78
N MET A 264 -18.56 5.59 -5.26
CA MET A 264 -18.01 6.87 -5.68
C MET A 264 -17.44 6.80 -7.11
N PRO A 265 -18.26 6.52 -8.14
CA PRO A 265 -17.78 6.28 -9.51
C PRO A 265 -17.12 7.48 -10.18
N HIS A 266 -17.23 8.69 -9.60
CA HIS A 266 -16.61 9.92 -10.09
C HIS A 266 -15.21 10.17 -9.52
N LEU A 267 -14.74 9.33 -8.59
CA LEU A 267 -13.40 9.45 -8.04
C LEU A 267 -12.40 8.80 -9.01
N ASP A 268 -11.34 9.53 -9.36
CA ASP A 268 -10.38 9.07 -10.38
C ASP A 268 -9.59 7.83 -9.93
N ARG A 269 -9.34 7.72 -8.63
CA ARG A 269 -8.49 6.69 -8.01
C ARG A 269 -9.11 6.19 -6.72
N HIS A 270 -8.93 4.89 -6.48
CA HIS A 270 -9.51 4.21 -5.33
C HIS A 270 -8.46 3.45 -4.51
N ASP A 271 -7.17 3.76 -4.67
CA ASP A 271 -6.13 3.23 -3.77
C ASP A 271 -6.32 3.74 -2.33
N LEU A 272 -5.78 2.98 -1.38
CA LEU A 272 -5.93 3.24 0.06
C LEU A 272 -5.47 4.64 0.45
N ASP A 273 -4.38 5.15 -0.14
CA ASP A 273 -3.86 6.49 0.15
C ASP A 273 -4.86 7.58 -0.28
N THR A 274 -5.42 7.46 -1.48
CA THR A 274 -6.45 8.37 -1.99
C THR A 274 -7.71 8.35 -1.13
N LEU A 275 -8.16 7.16 -0.72
CA LEU A 275 -9.36 7.03 0.13
C LEU A 275 -9.11 7.56 1.54
N ALA A 276 -7.93 7.29 2.12
CA ALA A 276 -7.56 7.78 3.43
C ALA A 276 -7.48 9.32 3.44
N GLU A 277 -6.88 9.94 2.42
CA GLU A 277 -6.87 11.39 2.27
C GLU A 277 -8.29 11.96 2.15
N ARG A 278 -9.14 11.36 1.32
CA ARG A 278 -10.52 11.80 1.11
C ARG A 278 -11.34 11.79 2.41
N PHE A 279 -11.17 10.76 3.23
CA PHE A 279 -11.91 10.59 4.48
C PHE A 279 -11.18 11.18 5.70
N ASN A 280 -10.08 11.90 5.50
CA ASN A 280 -9.22 12.40 6.59
C ASN A 280 -8.81 11.31 7.60
N VAL A 281 -8.55 10.09 7.11
CA VAL A 281 -8.03 8.98 7.91
C VAL A 281 -6.51 9.10 8.00
N PRO A 282 -5.94 9.26 9.20
CA PRO A 282 -4.50 9.32 9.37
C PRO A 282 -3.86 7.93 9.24
N PHE A 283 -2.71 7.86 8.57
CA PHE A 283 -1.85 6.68 8.65
C PHE A 283 -1.01 6.73 9.92
N THR A 284 -1.14 5.70 10.77
CA THR A 284 -0.25 5.56 11.94
C THR A 284 1.10 4.96 11.53
N ARG A 285 1.09 3.93 10.68
CA ARG A 285 2.28 3.22 10.17
C ARG A 285 2.00 2.63 8.77
N ARG A 286 2.05 3.46 7.73
CA ARG A 286 1.84 3.02 6.34
C ARG A 286 2.87 1.95 5.94
N HIS A 287 2.46 0.95 5.15
CA HIS A 287 3.29 -0.19 4.73
C HIS A 287 3.73 -1.08 5.89
N THR A 288 2.87 -1.14 6.91
CA THR A 288 2.91 -2.22 7.88
C THR A 288 1.55 -2.88 7.85
N ALA A 289 1.52 -4.22 7.92
CA ALA A 289 0.26 -4.96 7.86
C ALA A 289 -0.80 -4.43 8.85
N LEU A 290 -0.42 -4.15 10.11
CA LEU A 290 -1.37 -3.61 11.08
C LEU A 290 -1.79 -2.17 10.77
N GLY A 291 -0.85 -1.33 10.33
CA GLY A 291 -1.14 0.07 10.01
C GLY A 291 -2.07 0.21 8.81
N ASP A 292 -1.87 -0.62 7.78
CA ASP A 292 -2.72 -0.65 6.60
C ASP A 292 -4.09 -1.29 6.92
N ALA A 293 -4.15 -2.31 7.77
CA ALA A 293 -5.43 -2.87 8.26
C ALA A 293 -6.25 -1.83 9.06
N LEU A 294 -5.62 -1.03 9.92
CA LEU A 294 -6.27 0.05 10.67
C LEU A 294 -6.80 1.17 9.77
N ALA A 295 -5.99 1.61 8.80
CA ALA A 295 -6.42 2.58 7.80
C ALA A 295 -7.58 2.04 6.97
N THR A 296 -7.47 0.80 6.49
CA THR A 296 -8.54 0.10 5.75
C THR A 296 -9.82 0.00 6.58
N ALA A 297 -9.72 -0.29 7.88
CA ALA A 297 -10.89 -0.38 8.76
C ALA A 297 -11.60 0.96 8.91
N SER A 298 -10.82 2.04 9.07
CA SER A 298 -11.35 3.39 9.18
C SER A 298 -12.01 3.84 7.87
N VAL A 299 -11.39 3.56 6.72
CA VAL A 299 -11.98 3.78 5.39
C VAL A 299 -13.27 2.96 5.23
N PHE A 300 -13.26 1.70 5.63
CA PHE A 300 -14.41 0.82 5.51
C PHE A 300 -15.62 1.32 6.29
N LEU A 301 -15.44 1.88 7.50
CA LEU A 301 -16.53 2.51 8.26
C LEU A 301 -17.17 3.68 7.51
N HIS A 302 -16.37 4.57 6.89
CA HIS A 302 -16.89 5.65 6.05
C HIS A 302 -17.63 5.11 4.82
N LEU A 303 -17.13 4.04 4.19
CA LEU A 303 -17.81 3.39 3.07
C LEU A 303 -19.13 2.74 3.50
N MET A 304 -19.22 2.21 4.73
CA MET A 304 -20.47 1.67 5.28
C MET A 304 -21.53 2.76 5.48
N GLU A 305 -21.13 3.96 5.89
CA GLU A 305 -22.04 5.11 6.00
C GLU A 305 -22.58 5.50 4.62
N LEU A 306 -21.69 5.68 3.63
CA LEU A 306 -22.08 5.95 2.24
C LEU A 306 -22.95 4.85 1.64
N ALA A 307 -22.67 3.59 1.95
CA ALA A 307 -23.47 2.45 1.54
C ALA A 307 -24.89 2.55 2.14
N GLY A 308 -24.99 2.91 3.42
CA GLY A 308 -26.26 3.15 4.10
C GLY A 308 -27.11 4.22 3.41
N ASP A 309 -26.50 5.34 3.05
CA ASP A 309 -27.18 6.43 2.32
C ASP A 309 -27.64 6.01 0.92
N ALA A 310 -26.94 5.05 0.30
CA ALA A 310 -27.29 4.45 -0.97
C ALA A 310 -28.29 3.27 -0.87
N GLY A 311 -28.87 3.02 0.30
CA GLY A 311 -29.84 1.93 0.51
C GLY A 311 -29.24 0.53 0.61
N VAL A 312 -27.93 0.43 0.85
CA VAL A 312 -27.19 -0.83 1.01
C VAL A 312 -27.05 -1.11 2.50
N HIS A 313 -27.74 -2.14 3.01
CA HIS A 313 -27.92 -2.32 4.46
C HIS A 313 -27.46 -3.68 5.00
N THR A 314 -27.23 -4.66 4.13
CA THR A 314 -26.73 -5.99 4.52
C THR A 314 -25.37 -6.30 3.89
N VAL A 315 -24.66 -7.27 4.47
CA VAL A 315 -23.41 -7.79 3.89
C VAL A 315 -23.63 -8.29 2.47
N GLN A 316 -24.76 -8.93 2.20
CA GLN A 316 -25.13 -9.38 0.86
C GLN A 316 -25.35 -8.23 -0.12
N ASP A 317 -25.95 -7.11 0.33
CA ASP A 317 -26.11 -5.93 -0.51
C ASP A 317 -24.76 -5.32 -0.87
N VAL A 318 -23.82 -5.24 0.08
CA VAL A 318 -22.46 -4.76 -0.20
C VAL A 318 -21.78 -5.64 -1.24
N LEU A 319 -21.85 -6.96 -1.09
CA LEU A 319 -21.29 -7.89 -2.08
C LEU A 319 -21.89 -7.70 -3.47
N LYS A 320 -23.20 -7.47 -3.54
CA LYS A 320 -23.88 -7.19 -4.81
C LYS A 320 -23.43 -5.85 -5.38
N LYS A 321 -23.36 -4.80 -4.55
CA LYS A 321 -22.95 -3.46 -4.93
C LYS A 321 -21.51 -3.44 -5.44
N SER A 322 -20.58 -4.10 -4.76
CA SER A 322 -19.17 -4.21 -5.18
C SER A 322 -19.00 -4.85 -6.56
N ARG A 323 -19.95 -5.67 -7.04
CA ARG A 323 -19.91 -6.24 -8.40
C ARG A 323 -20.20 -5.22 -9.50
N GLU A 324 -20.76 -4.06 -9.16
CA GLU A 324 -20.99 -2.96 -10.10
C GLU A 324 -19.72 -2.13 -10.34
N SER A 325 -18.66 -2.36 -9.55
CA SER A 325 -17.39 -1.67 -9.72
C SER A 325 -16.79 -1.92 -11.09
N VAL A 326 -16.19 -0.89 -11.68
CA VAL A 326 -15.37 -1.02 -12.90
C VAL A 326 -14.17 -1.94 -12.70
N TYR A 327 -13.75 -2.15 -11.45
CA TYR A 327 -12.69 -3.06 -11.04
C TYR A 327 -13.19 -4.50 -10.83
N ALA A 328 -14.50 -4.75 -10.72
CA ALA A 328 -15.03 -6.09 -10.41
C ALA A 328 -14.75 -7.13 -11.51
N GLY A 329 -14.58 -6.66 -12.76
CA GLY A 329 -14.19 -7.46 -13.92
C GLY A 329 -12.72 -7.29 -14.32
N LEU A 330 -11.94 -6.52 -13.56
CA LEU A 330 -10.51 -6.44 -13.77
C LEU A 330 -9.84 -7.65 -13.13
N ASP A 331 -9.04 -8.31 -13.95
CA ASP A 331 -8.12 -9.34 -13.54
C ASP A 331 -7.09 -8.69 -12.60
N TYR A 332 -6.91 -9.26 -11.39
CA TYR A 332 -6.07 -8.76 -10.28
C TYR A 332 -5.10 -9.80 -9.78
#